data_AF-A0A1W6PWP7-F1
#
_entry.id   AF-A0A1W6PWP7-F1
#
_cell.length_a   1.000
_cell.length_b   1.000
_cell.length_c   1.000
_cell.angle_alpha   90.00
_cell.angle_beta   90.00
_cell.angle_gamma   90.00
#
_symmetry.space_group_name_H-M   'P 1'
#
loop_
_entity.id
_entity.type
_entity.pdbx_description
1 polymer ?
#
loop_
_entity_poly.entity_id
_entity_poly.type
_entity_poly.pdbx_seq_one_letter_code
_entity_poly.pdbx_strand_id
1 'polypeptide(L)'
;MSSKSRPKQYSHKDIHRALLTFNKVFNERFGIPLPHGLRTVSGEVRETLLSASHAAEYLGVSQKTLANWRCSGTRGLPYVQVGGRVLYRQSDLDDFIMNSRKLSTSERDWGRHG
;
A
#
# COMPACT_ATOMS: atom_id res chain seq x y z
N MET A 1 28.74 -27.41 -4.59
CA MET A 1 28.35 -26.10 -4.05
C MET A 1 26.90 -25.79 -4.41
N SER A 2 26.23 -25.01 -3.55
CA SER A 2 24.89 -24.41 -3.69
C SER A 2 23.68 -25.21 -3.17
N SER A 3 23.58 -25.29 -1.85
CA SER A 3 22.33 -25.55 -1.14
C SER A 3 21.44 -24.30 -1.21
N LYS A 4 20.33 -24.36 -1.95
CA LYS A 4 19.30 -23.31 -1.92
C LYS A 4 18.49 -23.47 -0.62
N SER A 5 18.72 -22.58 0.34
CA SER A 5 17.90 -22.46 1.56
C SER A 5 16.46 -22.14 1.18
N ARG A 6 15.52 -23.04 1.51
CA ARG A 6 14.07 -22.80 1.37
C ARG A 6 13.62 -21.79 2.43
N PRO A 7 12.75 -20.82 2.11
CA PRO A 7 12.19 -19.92 3.11
C PRO A 7 11.38 -20.73 4.14
N LYS A 8 11.62 -20.47 5.41
CA LYS A 8 11.00 -21.16 6.54
C LYS A 8 9.50 -20.81 6.55
N GLN A 9 8.64 -21.80 6.31
CA GLN A 9 7.19 -21.63 6.43
C GLN A 9 6.84 -21.57 7.93
N TYR A 10 6.44 -20.39 8.41
CA TYR A 10 6.05 -20.20 9.80
C TYR A 10 4.58 -20.54 9.97
N SER A 11 4.28 -21.40 10.96
CA SER A 11 2.91 -21.76 11.26
C SER A 11 2.13 -20.52 11.70
N HIS A 12 0.84 -20.45 11.35
CA HIS A 12 -0.06 -19.38 11.77
C HIS A 12 -0.01 -19.11 13.29
N LYS A 13 0.22 -20.17 14.08
CA LYS A 13 0.38 -20.10 15.54
C LYS A 13 1.73 -19.47 15.97
N ASP A 14 2.78 -19.65 15.19
CA ASP A 14 4.12 -19.11 15.47
C ASP A 14 4.17 -17.62 15.19
N ILE A 15 3.54 -17.18 14.09
CA ILE A 15 3.38 -15.75 13.78
C ILE A 15 2.54 -15.06 14.87
N HIS A 16 1.43 -15.70 15.29
CA HIS A 16 0.59 -15.18 16.36
C HIS A 16 1.34 -15.05 17.70
N ARG A 17 2.12 -16.07 18.08
CA ARG A 17 2.96 -16.03 19.28
C ARG A 17 4.06 -14.97 19.21
N ALA A 18 4.69 -14.80 18.04
CA ALA A 18 5.70 -13.76 17.82
C ALA A 18 5.09 -12.36 17.99
N LEU A 19 3.90 -12.11 17.44
CA LEU A 19 3.20 -10.83 17.60
C LEU A 19 2.78 -10.55 19.04
N LEU A 20 2.29 -11.55 19.77
CA LEU A 20 1.97 -11.42 21.19
C LEU A 20 3.22 -11.11 22.03
N THR A 21 4.34 -11.75 21.70
CA THR A 21 5.61 -11.55 22.41
C THR A 21 6.18 -10.15 22.13
N PHE A 22 6.12 -9.70 20.88
CA PHE A 22 6.52 -8.34 20.51
C PHE A 22 5.70 -7.28 21.24
N ASN A 23 4.37 -7.43 21.27
CA ASN A 23 3.49 -6.51 21.99
C ASN A 23 3.80 -6.46 23.49
N LYS A 24 4.14 -7.62 24.09
CA LYS A 24 4.54 -7.69 25.50
C LYS A 24 5.86 -6.97 25.77
N VAL A 25 6.89 -7.21 24.96
CA VAL A 25 8.22 -6.57 25.09
C VAL A 25 8.15 -5.06 24.84
N PHE A 26 7.33 -4.63 23.88
CA PHE A 26 7.09 -3.23 23.60
C PHE A 26 6.47 -2.51 24.82
N ASN A 27 5.47 -3.12 25.45
CA ASN A 27 4.83 -2.61 26.66
C ASN A 27 5.81 -2.52 27.85
N GLU A 28 6.67 -3.52 28.03
CA GLU A 28 7.68 -3.56 29.12
C GLU A 28 8.80 -2.53 28.93
N ARG A 29 9.26 -2.30 27.70
CA ARG A 29 10.44 -1.46 27.42
C ARG A 29 10.13 0.02 27.24
N PHE A 30 8.96 0.35 26.69
CA PHE A 30 8.57 1.74 26.45
C PHE A 30 7.68 2.31 27.55
N GLY A 31 7.30 1.52 28.56
CA GLY A 31 6.56 2.00 29.73
C GLY A 31 5.19 2.59 29.38
N ILE A 32 4.61 2.16 28.26
CA ILE A 32 3.28 2.57 27.81
C ILE A 32 2.34 1.43 28.23
N PRO A 33 1.76 1.45 29.45
CA PRO A 33 0.74 0.47 29.80
C PRO A 33 -0.40 0.67 28.82
N LEU A 34 -0.84 -0.39 28.14
CA LEU A 34 -2.14 -0.36 27.46
C LEU A 34 -3.20 -0.02 28.53
N PRO A 35 -3.73 1.22 28.57
CA PRO A 35 -4.79 1.62 29.49
C PRO A 35 -5.95 0.65 29.34
N HIS A 36 -6.51 0.24 30.47
CA HIS A 36 -7.67 -0.64 30.57
C HIS A 36 -8.97 0.14 30.24
N GLY A 37 -8.86 0.94 29.19
CA GLY A 37 -9.67 2.10 28.83
C GLY A 37 -9.15 2.83 27.59
N LEU A 38 -8.14 2.29 26.87
CA LEU A 38 -8.08 2.58 25.45
C LEU A 38 -9.31 1.92 24.86
N ARG A 39 -10.23 2.75 24.36
CA ARG A 39 -10.86 2.42 23.10
C ARG A 39 -9.73 1.87 22.25
N THR A 40 -9.77 0.58 21.93
CA THR A 40 -9.12 0.15 20.71
C THR A 40 -9.63 1.18 19.71
N VAL A 41 -8.74 2.00 19.16
CA VAL A 41 -8.96 2.35 17.78
C VAL A 41 -8.74 1.05 17.00
N SER A 42 -9.63 0.08 17.21
CA SER A 42 -10.54 -0.38 16.17
C SER A 42 -11.20 0.86 15.53
N GLY A 43 -10.40 1.84 15.10
CA GLY A 43 -10.77 2.68 14.02
C GLY A 43 -10.94 1.65 12.96
N GLU A 44 -12.19 1.36 12.64
CA GLU A 44 -12.51 0.97 11.29
C GLU A 44 -11.63 1.85 10.42
N VAL A 45 -10.59 1.27 9.83
CA VAL A 45 -9.83 1.95 8.80
C VAL A 45 -10.84 2.06 7.69
N ARG A 46 -11.68 3.08 7.77
CA ARG A 46 -12.66 3.40 6.76
C ARG A 46 -11.80 3.87 5.62
N GLU A 47 -11.56 2.94 4.70
CA GLU A 47 -10.79 3.24 3.53
C GLU A 47 -11.40 4.45 2.85
N THR A 48 -10.62 5.51 2.79
CA THR A 48 -11.11 6.78 2.30
C THR A 48 -11.17 6.67 0.78
N LEU A 49 -12.40 6.62 0.26
CA LEU A 49 -12.65 6.60 -1.17
C LEU A 49 -12.69 8.04 -1.69
N LEU A 50 -11.70 8.39 -2.49
CA LEU A 50 -11.55 9.69 -3.12
C LEU A 50 -12.24 9.69 -4.49
N SER A 51 -12.89 10.81 -4.81
CA SER A 51 -13.40 11.04 -6.16
C SER A 51 -12.26 11.21 -7.16
N ALA A 52 -12.54 11.03 -8.45
CA ALA A 52 -11.54 11.29 -9.50
C ALA A 52 -10.93 12.71 -9.44
N SER A 53 -11.68 13.73 -8.98
CA SER A 53 -11.13 15.08 -8.77
C SER A 53 -10.12 15.09 -7.64
N HIS A 54 -10.52 14.59 -6.46
CA HIS A 54 -9.66 14.58 -5.29
C HIS A 54 -8.42 13.71 -5.51
N ALA A 55 -8.56 12.56 -6.19
CA ALA A 55 -7.42 11.72 -6.54
C ALA A 55 -6.45 12.41 -7.52
N ALA A 56 -6.98 13.20 -8.46
CA ALA A 56 -6.17 13.98 -9.40
C ALA A 56 -5.37 15.06 -8.68
N GLU A 57 -6.03 15.79 -7.77
CA GLU A 57 -5.41 16.79 -6.91
C GLU A 57 -4.36 16.15 -5.99
N TYR A 58 -4.67 14.99 -5.39
CA TYR A 58 -3.76 14.24 -4.53
C TYR A 58 -2.48 13.82 -5.25
N LEU A 59 -2.60 13.35 -6.50
CA LEU A 59 -1.46 12.95 -7.33
C LEU A 59 -0.79 14.11 -8.08
N GLY A 60 -1.36 15.32 -8.02
CA GLY A 60 -0.87 16.48 -8.78
C GLY A 60 -1.01 16.33 -10.31
N VAL A 61 -2.02 15.59 -10.79
CA VAL A 61 -2.28 15.37 -12.23
C VAL A 61 -3.67 15.89 -12.62
N SER A 62 -3.96 15.97 -13.92
CA SER A 62 -5.31 16.32 -14.38
C SER A 62 -6.27 15.12 -14.31
N GLN A 63 -7.57 15.38 -14.08
CA GLN A 63 -8.60 14.34 -14.16
C GLN A 63 -8.61 13.62 -15.52
N LYS A 64 -8.31 14.37 -16.60
CA LYS A 64 -8.18 13.82 -17.96
C LYS A 64 -7.04 12.81 -18.05
N THR A 65 -5.92 13.06 -17.37
CA THR A 65 -4.79 12.13 -17.28
C THR A 65 -5.20 10.84 -16.57
N LEU A 66 -5.94 10.94 -15.45
CA LEU A 66 -6.48 9.75 -14.77
C LEU A 66 -7.47 8.97 -15.64
N ALA A 67 -8.33 9.66 -16.40
CA ALA A 67 -9.22 8.99 -17.35
C ALA A 67 -8.42 8.25 -18.43
N ASN A 68 -7.37 8.88 -18.96
CA ASN A 68 -6.49 8.24 -19.93
C ASN A 68 -5.79 6.99 -19.34
N TRP A 69 -5.29 7.05 -18.10
CA TRP A 69 -4.68 5.89 -17.43
C TRP A 69 -5.65 4.73 -17.25
N ARG A 70 -6.92 5.01 -16.96
CA ARG A 70 -7.97 3.97 -16.90
C ARG A 70 -8.21 3.33 -18.27
N CYS A 71 -8.36 4.14 -19.32
CA CYS A 71 -8.63 3.62 -20.67
C CYS A 71 -7.43 2.87 -21.28
N SER A 72 -6.22 3.38 -21.08
CA SER A 72 -4.99 2.81 -21.64
C SER A 72 -4.42 1.65 -20.83
N GLY A 73 -4.86 1.49 -19.57
CA GLY A 73 -4.33 0.49 -18.64
C GLY A 73 -2.84 0.66 -18.29
N THR A 74 -2.19 1.73 -18.77
CA THR A 74 -0.72 1.84 -18.80
C THR A 74 -0.07 1.95 -17.42
N ARG A 75 -0.81 2.50 -16.44
CA ARG A 75 -0.27 2.77 -15.09
C ARG A 75 -0.75 1.80 -14.02
N GLY A 76 -1.70 0.91 -14.35
CA GLY A 76 -2.18 -0.13 -13.43
C GLY A 76 -2.81 0.37 -12.13
N LEU A 77 -3.29 1.62 -12.08
CA LEU A 77 -3.90 2.19 -10.87
C LEU A 77 -5.30 1.61 -10.67
N PRO A 78 -5.56 0.87 -9.56
CA PRO A 78 -6.87 0.32 -9.27
C PRO A 78 -7.91 1.42 -9.05
N TYR A 79 -9.15 1.15 -9.45
CA TYR A 79 -10.28 2.04 -9.20
C TYR A 79 -11.52 1.24 -8.83
N VAL A 80 -12.41 1.87 -8.06
CA VAL A 80 -13.70 1.31 -7.67
C VAL A 80 -14.78 2.06 -8.42
N GLN A 81 -15.66 1.33 -9.11
CA GLN A 81 -16.82 1.92 -9.78
C GLN A 81 -18.07 1.67 -8.95
N VAL A 82 -18.76 2.74 -8.54
CA VAL A 82 -20.01 2.68 -7.76
C VAL A 82 -21.07 3.50 -8.48
N GLY A 83 -22.07 2.84 -9.07
CA GLY A 83 -23.19 3.52 -9.74
C GLY A 83 -22.75 4.49 -10.86
N GLY A 84 -21.73 4.13 -11.64
CA GLY A 84 -21.19 4.98 -12.70
C GLY A 84 -20.15 6.02 -12.25
N ARG A 85 -20.00 6.23 -10.94
CA ARG A 85 -18.93 7.09 -10.38
C ARG A 85 -17.66 6.29 -10.20
N VAL A 86 -16.52 6.92 -10.49
CA VAL A 86 -15.19 6.32 -10.30
C VAL A 86 -14.56 6.92 -9.06
N LEU A 87 -14.17 6.03 -8.16
CA LEU A 87 -13.55 6.32 -6.88
C LEU A 87 -12.19 5.61 -6.80
N TYR A 88 -11.28 6.17 -6.02
CA TYR A 88 -9.95 5.62 -5.77
C TYR A 88 -9.78 5.44 -4.27
N ARG A 89 -9.22 4.31 -3.84
CA ARG A 89 -8.82 4.17 -2.44
C ARG A 89 -7.59 5.00 -2.20
N GLN A 90 -7.55 5.70 -1.07
CA GLN A 90 -6.38 6.49 -0.70
C GLN A 90 -5.12 5.60 -0.59
N SER A 91 -5.25 4.41 0.00
CA SER A 91 -4.15 3.43 0.08
C SER A 91 -3.59 3.03 -1.28
N ASP A 92 -4.45 2.75 -2.27
CA ASP A 92 -4.01 2.42 -3.64
C ASP A 92 -3.25 3.59 -4.29
N LEU A 93 -3.63 4.85 -4.00
CA LEU A 93 -2.90 6.02 -4.47
C LEU A 93 -1.53 6.14 -3.80
N ASP A 94 -1.45 5.88 -2.50
CA ASP A 94 -0.20 5.89 -1.74
C ASP A 94 0.76 4.83 -2.26
N ASP A 95 0.27 3.60 -2.43
CA ASP A 95 1.02 2.48 -3.00
C ASP A 95 1.49 2.81 -4.41
N PHE A 96 0.65 3.47 -5.22
CA PHE A 96 1.03 3.91 -6.55
C PHE A 96 2.17 4.93 -6.52
N ILE A 97 2.16 5.91 -5.60
CA ILE A 97 3.25 6.88 -5.44
C ILE A 97 4.54 6.16 -5.05
N MET A 98 4.47 5.23 -4.08
CA MET A 98 5.63 4.47 -3.62
C MET A 98 6.25 3.62 -4.73
N ASN A 99 5.41 2.94 -5.53
CA ASN A 99 5.85 2.07 -6.62
C ASN A 99 6.27 2.83 -7.88
N SER A 100 5.78 4.06 -8.07
CA SER A 100 6.07 4.88 -9.27
C SER A 100 7.38 5.67 -9.19
N ARG A 101 8.15 5.51 -8.10
CA ARG A 101 9.43 6.19 -7.93
C ARG A 101 10.43 5.74 -8.99
N LYS A 102 10.92 6.68 -9.79
CA LYS A 102 12.02 6.46 -10.76
C LYS A 102 13.30 7.08 -10.20
N LEU A 103 14.40 6.35 -10.26
CA LEU A 103 15.70 6.77 -9.70
C LEU A 103 16.50 7.65 -10.66
N SER A 104 16.19 7.61 -11.95
CA SER A 104 16.87 8.42 -12.95
C SER A 104 15.94 8.69 -14.13
N THR A 105 15.89 9.94 -14.60
CA THR A 105 15.20 10.34 -15.83
C THR A 105 16.01 10.03 -17.09
N SER A 106 17.25 9.55 -16.93
CA SER A 106 18.20 9.27 -18.02
C SER A 106 18.57 7.79 -18.16
N GLU A 107 17.87 6.89 -17.47
CA GLU A 107 18.01 5.44 -17.69
C GLU A 107 17.44 5.08 -19.07
N ARG A 108 18.31 5.14 -20.07
CA ARG A 108 18.02 4.67 -21.43
C ARG A 108 18.16 3.16 -21.43
N ASP A 109 17.04 2.45 -21.40
CA ASP A 109 17.00 1.02 -21.69
C ASP A 109 17.23 0.83 -23.21
N TRP A 110 18.50 0.59 -23.58
CA TRP A 110 18.90 0.28 -24.95
C TRP A 110 18.94 -1.23 -25.25
N GLY A 111 18.18 -2.05 -24.50
CA GLY A 111 18.23 -3.50 -24.58
C GLY A 111 17.27 -4.18 -25.57
N ARG A 112 17.10 -3.72 -26.81
CA ARG A 112 16.34 -4.48 -27.83
C ARG A 112 17.08 -4.55 -29.17
N HIS A 113 18.02 -5.50 -29.27
CA HIS A 113 18.32 -6.21 -30.51
C HIS A 113 18.90 -7.58 -30.17
N GLY A 114 18.27 -8.61 -30.74
CA GLY A 114 18.63 -10.03 -30.68
C GLY A 114 17.61 -10.79 -31.49
#